data_AF-A0A7K2Q8J8-F1
#
_entry.id   AF-A0A7K2Q8J8-F1
#
_cell.length_a   1.000
_cell.length_b   1.000
_cell.length_c   1.000
_cell.angle_alpha   90.00
_cell.angle_beta   90.00
_cell.angle_gamma   90.00
#
_symmetry.space_group_name_H-M   'P 1'
#
loop_
_entity.id
_entity.type
_entity.pdbx_description
1 polymer ?
#
loop_
_entity_poly.entity_id
_entity_poly.type
_entity_poly.pdbx_seq_one_letter_code
_entity_poly.pdbx_strand_id
1 'polypeptide(L)' 'AYLSAPLQRELAKWEETNHADGVLRAQNVPLEWKVAYVDSGMGKTNADVTLTWSGSDTTRLHVQADLKTRKILSITG' A
#
# COMPACT_ATOMS: atom_id res chain seq x y z
N ALA A 1 -6.39 -14.20 -1.21
CA ALA A 1 -5.73 -13.10 -0.49
C ALA A 1 -4.69 -12.45 -1.40
N TYR A 2 -4.78 -11.14 -1.60
CA TYR A 2 -3.86 -10.36 -2.46
C TYR A 2 -2.54 -10.00 -1.76
N LEU A 3 -2.52 -10.05 -0.43
CA LEU A 3 -1.36 -9.77 0.41
C LEU A 3 -0.57 -11.06 0.66
N SER A 4 0.76 -10.94 0.74
CA SER A 4 1.61 -12.03 1.23
C SER A 4 1.46 -12.21 2.75
N ALA A 5 1.62 -13.45 3.24
CA ALA A 5 1.58 -13.74 4.67
C ALA A 5 2.59 -12.93 5.53
N PRO A 6 3.84 -12.67 5.09
CA PRO A 6 4.71 -11.75 5.82
C PRO A 6 4.17 -10.32 5.85
N LEU A 7 3.65 -9.81 4.72
CA LEU A 7 3.07 -8.47 4.66
C LEU A 7 1.87 -8.32 5.59
N GLN A 8 0.99 -9.30 5.67
CA GLN A 8 -0.15 -9.27 6.60
C GLN A 8 0.29 -9.08 8.07
N ARG A 9 1.41 -9.69 8.48
CA ARG A 9 1.95 -9.52 9.83
C ARG A 9 2.55 -8.14 10.04
N GLU A 10 3.22 -7.59 9.04
CA GLU A 10 3.75 -6.22 9.11
C GLU A 10 2.63 -5.19 9.15
N LEU A 11 1.57 -5.39 8.36
CA LEU A 11 0.39 -4.54 8.35
C LEU A 11 -0.32 -4.58 9.70
N ALA A 12 -0.57 -5.76 10.26
CA ALA A 12 -1.20 -5.88 11.59
C ALA A 12 -0.38 -5.16 12.68
N LYS A 13 0.95 -5.29 12.66
CA LYS A 13 1.82 -4.58 13.61
C LYS A 13 1.77 -3.06 13.43
N TRP A 14 1.70 -2.61 12.18
CA TRP A 14 1.59 -1.19 11.88
C TRP A 14 0.21 -0.63 12.25
N GLU A 15 -0.86 -1.38 11.99
CA GLU A 15 -2.25 -1.10 12.38
C GLU A 15 -2.36 -0.91 13.89
N GLU A 16 -1.77 -1.82 14.67
CA GLU A 16 -1.71 -1.71 16.13
C GLU A 16 -0.96 -0.46 16.60
N THR A 17 0.10 -0.07 15.88
CA THR A 17 0.95 1.08 16.27
C THR A 17 0.32 2.42 15.87
N ASN A 18 -0.36 2.48 14.73
CA ASN A 18 -0.82 3.74 14.12
C ASN A 18 -2.35 3.91 14.20
N HIS A 19 -3.06 2.91 14.76
CA HIS A 19 -4.52 2.85 14.84
C HIS A 19 -5.22 3.13 13.50
N ALA A 20 -4.57 2.74 12.40
CA ALA A 20 -4.93 3.08 11.03
C ALA A 20 -4.92 1.81 10.19
N ASP A 21 -5.75 1.72 9.15
CA ASP A 21 -5.77 0.59 8.22
C ASP A 21 -4.39 0.44 7.57
N GLY A 22 -3.78 -0.75 7.65
CA GLY A 22 -2.40 -0.97 7.21
C GLY A 22 -2.23 -0.94 5.70
N VAL A 23 -3.28 -1.28 4.96
CA VAL A 23 -3.28 -1.23 3.49
C VAL A 23 -3.40 0.21 3.01
N LEU A 24 -4.31 0.97 3.62
CA LEU A 24 -4.51 2.39 3.31
C LEU A 24 -3.52 3.31 4.02
N ARG A 25 -2.75 2.77 4.98
CA ARG A 25 -1.93 3.50 5.94
C ARG A 25 -2.66 4.71 6.54
N ALA A 26 -3.96 4.56 6.83
CA ALA A 26 -4.79 5.68 7.29
C ALA A 26 -6.01 5.24 8.11
N GLN A 27 -6.47 6.13 8.99
CA GLN A 27 -7.63 5.88 9.86
C GLN A 27 -8.98 6.08 9.14
N ASN A 28 -8.98 6.78 8.01
CA ASN A 28 -10.17 7.12 7.23
C ASN A 28 -10.12 6.51 5.83
N VAL A 29 -11.26 6.52 5.14
CA VAL A 29 -11.34 6.18 3.72
C VAL A 29 -10.92 7.39 2.89
N PRO A 30 -9.98 7.26 1.95
CA PRO A 30 -9.60 8.37 1.07
C PRO A 30 -10.80 8.79 0.21
N LEU A 31 -10.91 10.09 -0.06
CA LEU A 31 -11.94 10.61 -0.98
C LEU A 31 -11.64 10.21 -2.42
N GLU A 32 -10.36 10.20 -2.78
CA GLU A 32 -9.87 9.79 -4.08
C GLU A 32 -8.56 9.02 -3.91
N TRP A 33 -8.33 8.03 -4.78
CA TRP A 33 -7.03 7.40 -4.90
C TRP A 33 -6.61 7.35 -6.36
N LYS A 34 -5.30 7.56 -6.59
CA LYS A 34 -4.68 7.46 -7.90
C LYS A 34 -3.55 6.44 -7.83
N VAL A 35 -3.60 5.46 -8.73
CA VAL A 35 -2.53 4.47 -8.87
C VAL A 35 -1.69 4.82 -10.09
N ALA A 36 -0.39 4.97 -9.90
CA ALA A 36 0.60 5.20 -10.94
C ALA A 36 1.56 4.01 -10.98
N TYR A 37 1.64 3.37 -12.14
CA TYR A 37 2.69 2.38 -12.38
C TYR A 37 4.04 3.09 -12.40
N VAL A 38 5.00 2.58 -11.62
CA VAL A 38 6.36 3.12 -11.57
C VAL A 38 7.25 2.32 -12.50
N ASP A 39 7.44 1.05 -12.18
CA ASP A 39 8.24 0.15 -12.99
C ASP A 39 7.87 -1.32 -12.74
N SER A 40 8.48 -2.17 -13.56
CA SER A 40 8.52 -3.60 -13.32
C SER A 40 9.86 -4.14 -13.80
N GLY A 41 10.44 -5.01 -12.98
CA GLY A 41 11.78 -5.53 -13.19
C GLY A 41 12.09 -6.61 -12.17
N MET A 42 12.99 -7.54 -12.54
CA MET A 42 13.45 -8.59 -11.63
C MET A 42 12.30 -9.43 -11.02
N GLY A 43 11.21 -9.63 -11.76
CA GLY A 43 10.03 -10.39 -11.29
C GLY A 43 9.15 -9.64 -10.29
N LYS A 44 9.37 -8.34 -10.11
CA LYS A 44 8.59 -7.46 -9.24
C LYS A 44 7.98 -6.31 -10.04
N THR A 45 6.92 -5.72 -9.53
CA THR A 45 6.33 -4.49 -10.03
C THR A 45 6.15 -3.51 -8.89
N ASN A 46 6.48 -2.26 -9.15
CA ASN A 46 6.31 -1.17 -8.21
C ASN A 46 5.23 -0.22 -8.73
N ALA A 47 4.37 0.22 -7.84
CA ALA A 47 3.30 1.18 -8.12
C ALA A 47 3.23 2.19 -6.99
N ASP A 48 2.99 3.45 -7.34
CA ASP A 48 2.69 4.50 -6.39
C ASP A 48 1.18 4.66 -6.29
N VAL A 49 0.67 4.71 -5.08
CA VAL A 49 -0.72 5.01 -4.77
C VAL A 49 -0.75 6.35 -4.04
N THR A 50 -1.30 7.37 -4.67
CA THR A 50 -1.58 8.65 -4.02
C THR A 50 -3.00 8.59 -3.49
N LEU A 51 -3.15 8.78 -2.18
CA LEU A 51 -4.42 8.88 -1.47
C LEU A 51 -4.69 10.35 -1.18
N THR A 52 -5.89 10.81 -1.51
CA THR A 52 -6.34 12.17 -1.25
C THR A 52 -7.40 12.14 -0.16
N TRP A 53 -7.15 12.90 0.91
CA TRP A 53 -8.00 12.96 2.10
C TRP A 53 -8.92 14.19 2.09
N SER A 54 -9.94 14.16 2.94
CA SER A 54 -10.75 15.34 3.23
C SER A 54 -9.86 16.44 3.84
N GLY A 55 -9.77 17.60 3.19
CA GLY A 55 -8.89 18.69 3.63
C GLY A 55 -7.74 18.99 2.68
N SER A 56 -7.61 18.25 1.57
CA SER A 56 -6.52 18.38 0.56
C SER A 56 -5.19 17.75 0.99
N ASP A 57 -5.15 17.06 2.14
CA ASP A 57 -3.99 16.27 2.52
C ASP A 57 -3.82 15.10 1.56
N THR A 58 -2.58 14.77 1.22
CA THR A 58 -2.26 13.62 0.37
C THR A 58 -1.20 12.73 1.02
N THR A 59 -1.40 11.42 0.91
CA THR A 59 -0.43 10.41 1.34
C THR A 59 0.00 9.62 0.13
N ARG A 60 1.30 9.41 -0.04
CA ARG A 60 1.84 8.61 -1.14
C ARG A 60 2.36 7.29 -0.59
N LEU A 61 1.80 6.19 -1.08
CA LEU A 61 2.21 4.84 -0.74
C LEU A 61 2.93 4.22 -1.92
N HIS A 62 4.11 3.69 -1.69
CA HIS A 62 4.82 2.84 -2.62
C HIS A 62 4.43 1.38 -2.36
N VAL A 63 3.93 0.72 -3.39
CA VAL A 63 3.45 -0.66 -3.35
C VAL A 63 4.35 -1.51 -4.24
N GLN A 64 4.96 -2.54 -3.66
CA GLN A 64 5.71 -3.54 -4.41
C GLN A 64 4.92 -4.85 -4.44
N ALA A 65 4.76 -5.41 -5.63
CA ALA A 65 4.14 -6.72 -5.83
C ALA A 65 5.07 -7.65 -6.60
N ASP A 66 4.90 -8.95 -6.36
CA ASP A 66 5.59 -10.01 -7.07
C ASP A 66 4.79 -10.37 -8.34
N LEU A 67 5.43 -10.31 -9.51
CA LEU A 67 4.76 -10.58 -10.79
C LEU A 67 4.42 -12.06 -10.97
N LYS A 68 5.18 -12.97 -10.35
CA LYS A 68 5.00 -14.41 -10.50
C LYS A 68 3.79 -14.90 -9.71
N THR A 69 3.62 -14.40 -8.49
CA THR A 69 2.56 -14.79 -7.56
C THR A 69 1.39 -13.80 -7.55
N ARG A 70 1.57 -12.61 -8.15
CA ARG A 70 0.64 -11.47 -8.14
C ARG A 70 0.25 -11.03 -6.73
N LYS A 71 1.15 -11.23 -5.77
CA LYS A 71 0.96 -10.87 -4.37
C LYS A 71 1.69 -9.58 -4.05
N ILE A 72 1.07 -8.73 -3.25
CA ILE A 72 1.73 -7.55 -2.71
C ILE A 72 2.74 -8.03 -1.65
N LEU A 73 3.98 -7.58 -1.82
CA LEU A 73 5.11 -7.89 -0.96
C LEU A 73 5.33 -6.81 0.10
N SER A 74 5.22 -5.55 -0.28
CA SER A 74 5.39 -4.42 0.64
C SER A 74 4.51 -3.23 0.27
N ILE A 75 4.12 -2.47 1.30
CA ILE A 75 3.45 -1.16 1.18
C ILE A 75 4.19 -0.23 2.14
N THR A 76 4.75 0.85 1.63
CA THR A 76 5.56 1.83 2.39
C THR A 76 5.16 3.24 2.02
N GLY A 77 4.98 4.13 3.00
CA GLY A 77 4.62 5.53 2.81
C GLY A 77 5.11 6.37 3.97
#